data_AF-A0A6M1SWI1-F1
#
_entry.id   AF-A0A6M1SWI1-F1
#
_cell.length_a   1.000
_cell.length_b   1.000
_cell.length_c   1.000
_cell.angle_alpha   90.00
_cell.angle_beta   90.00
_cell.angle_gamma   90.00
#
_symmetry.space_group_name_H-M   'P 1'
#
loop_
_entity.id
_entity.type
_entity.pdbx_description
1 polymer ?
#
loop_
_entity_poly.entity_id
_entity_poly.type
_entity_poly.pdbx_seq_one_letter_code
_entity_poly.pdbx_strand_id
1 'polypeptide(L)'
;MPRARFSYDPPAPGFGTTLARLYVSRKQWGVPFLAIAGLLLVIGFGFFGIYQPLERGQAEQARIELSEGLPGQMDALYETIFDETKVQQAVTQAEALRTRGKALAAEGNRSAAEGVVAQMTELRDLLRQQYTLRIVGDLDGLSGFWRSPSNNTDATNFYLVVEALDENGNPVKLPVLNEETNRTDTVSTWGVRVPPAVYDSVAADKRDDGIIQANIVARKIDGFLEPEYLMPVSGGAVTEWENP
;
A
#
# COMPACT_ATOMS: atom_id res chain seq x y z
N MET A 1 -9.53 -59.92 -89.88
CA MET A 1 -10.03 -58.53 -89.86
C MET A 1 -9.55 -57.86 -88.58
N PRO A 2 -8.86 -56.71 -88.67
CA PRO A 2 -8.16 -56.08 -87.54
C PRO A 2 -9.12 -55.38 -86.58
N ARG A 3 -8.83 -55.49 -85.28
CA ARG A 3 -9.59 -54.93 -84.16
C ARG A 3 -9.45 -53.40 -84.15
N ALA A 4 -10.53 -52.66 -84.42
CA ALA A 4 -10.55 -51.21 -84.23
C ALA A 4 -10.36 -50.88 -82.74
N ARG A 5 -9.30 -50.13 -82.43
CA ARG A 5 -9.04 -49.62 -81.08
C ARG A 5 -9.90 -48.36 -80.90
N PHE A 6 -10.82 -48.38 -79.94
CA PHE A 6 -11.56 -47.19 -79.53
C PHE A 6 -10.54 -46.15 -79.02
N SER A 7 -10.36 -45.03 -79.73
CA SER A 7 -9.63 -43.88 -79.19
C SER A 7 -10.59 -42.99 -78.42
N TYR A 8 -10.31 -42.78 -77.14
CA TYR A 8 -11.06 -41.88 -76.29
C TYR A 8 -10.62 -40.44 -76.55
N ASP A 9 -11.57 -39.57 -76.89
CA ASP A 9 -11.34 -38.13 -77.03
C ASP A 9 -11.79 -37.42 -75.74
N PRO A 10 -10.87 -36.83 -74.95
CA PRO A 10 -11.24 -36.29 -73.66
C PRO A 10 -12.18 -35.08 -73.79
N PRO A 11 -13.18 -34.95 -72.89
CA PRO A 11 -14.12 -33.84 -72.91
C PRO A 11 -13.40 -32.50 -72.71
N ALA A 12 -13.89 -31.46 -73.41
CA ALA A 12 -13.33 -30.11 -73.36
C ALA A 12 -13.25 -29.57 -71.92
N PRO A 13 -12.18 -28.81 -71.58
CA PRO A 13 -12.05 -28.21 -70.26
C PRO A 13 -13.19 -27.19 -70.02
N GLY A 14 -13.94 -27.39 -68.95
CA GLY A 14 -15.06 -26.54 -68.56
C GLY A 14 -15.40 -26.75 -67.09
N PHE A 15 -16.21 -25.86 -66.49
CA PHE A 15 -16.47 -25.84 -65.05
C PHE A 15 -17.00 -27.18 -64.51
N GLY A 16 -17.89 -27.83 -65.27
CA GLY A 16 -18.42 -29.16 -64.95
C GLY A 16 -17.36 -30.27 -65.02
N THR A 17 -16.47 -30.23 -66.02
CA THR A 17 -15.37 -31.19 -66.18
C THR A 17 -14.35 -31.09 -65.04
N THR A 18 -14.13 -29.87 -64.53
CA THR A 18 -13.24 -29.60 -63.38
C THR A 18 -13.82 -30.14 -62.07
N LEU A 19 -15.10 -29.88 -61.81
CA LEU A 19 -15.81 -30.41 -60.63
C LEU A 19 -15.92 -31.94 -60.67
N ALA A 20 -16.18 -32.52 -61.83
CA ALA A 20 -16.21 -33.97 -62.01
C ALA A 20 -14.85 -34.62 -61.70
N ARG A 21 -13.73 -34.04 -62.18
CA ARG A 21 -12.38 -34.52 -61.85
C ARG A 21 -12.08 -34.39 -60.35
N LEU A 22 -12.46 -33.27 -59.73
CA LEU A 22 -12.30 -33.03 -58.29
C LEU A 22 -13.09 -34.07 -57.45
N TYR A 23 -14.31 -34.40 -57.88
CA TYR A 23 -15.14 -35.39 -57.20
C TYR A 23 -14.65 -36.83 -57.41
N VAL A 24 -14.13 -37.17 -58.59
CA VAL A 24 -13.58 -38.51 -58.86
C VAL A 24 -12.27 -38.71 -58.09
N SER A 25 -11.43 -37.69 -58.00
CA SER A 25 -10.19 -37.76 -57.23
C SER A 25 -10.43 -37.71 -55.71
N ARG A 26 -11.64 -37.42 -55.23
CA ARG A 26 -11.98 -37.17 -53.80
C ARG A 26 -11.38 -38.12 -52.77
N LYS A 27 -11.13 -39.40 -53.10
CA LYS A 27 -10.47 -40.34 -52.18
C LYS A 27 -9.02 -39.96 -51.86
N GLN A 28 -8.34 -39.25 -52.75
CA GLN A 28 -6.95 -38.79 -52.57
C GLN A 28 -6.86 -37.47 -51.77
N TRP A 29 -7.90 -36.65 -51.75
CA TRP A 29 -7.88 -35.27 -51.18
C TRP A 29 -8.88 -35.09 -50.03
N GLY A 30 -9.92 -35.94 -49.94
CA GLY A 30 -11.01 -35.80 -48.97
C GLY A 30 -10.61 -36.16 -47.54
N VAL A 31 -9.76 -37.18 -47.35
CA VAL A 31 -9.24 -37.55 -46.02
C VAL A 31 -8.34 -36.44 -45.44
N PRO A 32 -7.32 -35.91 -46.16
CA PRO A 32 -6.53 -34.80 -45.63
C PRO A 32 -7.36 -33.52 -45.46
N PHE A 33 -8.34 -33.26 -46.35
CA PHE A 33 -9.26 -32.13 -46.17
C PHE A 33 -10.10 -32.24 -44.89
N LEU A 34 -10.71 -33.40 -44.63
CA LEU A 34 -11.48 -33.63 -43.40
C LEU A 34 -10.61 -33.55 -42.15
N ALA A 35 -9.38 -34.05 -42.21
CA ALA A 35 -8.42 -33.93 -41.10
C ALA A 35 -8.07 -32.46 -40.82
N ILE A 36 -7.81 -31.66 -41.86
CA ILE A 36 -7.55 -30.22 -41.73
C ILE A 36 -8.79 -29.48 -41.22
N ALA A 37 -9.97 -29.79 -41.76
CA ALA A 37 -11.22 -29.18 -41.32
C ALA A 37 -11.54 -29.52 -39.85
N GLY A 38 -11.31 -30.77 -39.43
CA GLY A 38 -11.44 -31.19 -38.04
C GLY A 38 -10.44 -30.48 -37.12
N LEU A 39 -9.18 -30.35 -37.54
CA LEU A 39 -8.17 -29.60 -36.80
C LEU A 39 -8.57 -28.13 -36.61
N LEU A 40 -9.05 -27.47 -37.69
CA LEU A 40 -9.52 -26.09 -37.63
C LEU A 40 -10.74 -25.93 -36.71
N LEU A 41 -11.65 -26.91 -36.69
CA LEU A 41 -12.78 -26.91 -35.75
C LEU A 41 -12.33 -27.03 -34.29
N VAL A 42 -11.37 -27.90 -33.99
CA VAL A 42 -10.82 -28.04 -32.64
C VAL A 42 -10.12 -26.75 -32.20
N ILE A 43 -9.31 -26.16 -33.07
CA ILE A 43 -8.63 -24.87 -32.79
C ILE A 43 -9.65 -23.75 -32.61
N GLY A 44 -10.64 -23.66 -33.50
CA GLY A 44 -11.71 -22.66 -33.41
C GLY A 44 -12.51 -22.80 -32.12
N PHE A 45 -12.87 -24.02 -31.73
CA PHE A 45 -13.58 -24.28 -30.47
C PHE A 45 -12.74 -23.93 -29.25
N GLY A 46 -11.45 -24.29 -29.23
CA GLY A 46 -10.53 -23.89 -28.15
C GLY A 46 -10.37 -22.36 -28.06
N PHE A 47 -10.22 -21.69 -29.20
CA PHE A 47 -10.02 -20.24 -29.25
C PHE A 47 -11.29 -19.46 -28.85
N PHE A 48 -12.43 -19.74 -29.50
CA PHE A 48 -13.68 -19.01 -29.25
C PHE A 48 -14.45 -19.49 -28.02
N GLY A 49 -14.34 -20.77 -27.66
CA GLY A 49 -15.08 -21.38 -26.56
C GLY A 49 -14.35 -21.34 -25.21
N ILE A 50 -13.01 -21.26 -25.20
CA ILE A 50 -12.22 -21.31 -23.96
C ILE A 50 -11.34 -20.06 -23.83
N TYR A 51 -10.46 -19.80 -24.79
CA TYR A 51 -9.44 -18.74 -24.67
C TYR A 51 -10.05 -17.33 -24.64
N GLN A 52 -10.88 -16.99 -25.63
CA GLN A 52 -11.52 -15.68 -25.74
C GLN A 52 -12.45 -15.33 -24.57
N PRO A 53 -13.31 -16.23 -24.05
CA PRO A 53 -14.13 -15.91 -22.88
C PRO A 53 -13.30 -15.77 -21.59
N LEU A 54 -12.19 -16.51 -21.43
CA LEU A 54 -11.30 -16.34 -20.28
C LEU A 54 -10.62 -14.97 -20.26
N GLU A 55 -10.06 -14.52 -21.40
CA GLU A 55 -9.48 -13.17 -21.49
C GLU A 55 -10.52 -12.07 -21.25
N ARG A 56 -11.74 -12.23 -21.79
CA ARG A 56 -12.84 -11.27 -21.55
C ARG A 56 -13.25 -11.24 -20.08
N GLY A 57 -13.37 -12.39 -19.43
CA GLY A 57 -13.73 -12.47 -18.01
C GLY A 57 -12.69 -11.79 -17.11
N GLN A 58 -11.39 -11.96 -17.39
CA GLN A 58 -10.33 -11.27 -16.64
C GLN A 58 -10.36 -9.75 -16.88
N ALA A 59 -10.55 -9.31 -18.12
CA ALA A 59 -10.64 -7.90 -18.45
C ALA A 59 -11.91 -7.23 -17.86
N GLU A 60 -13.03 -7.94 -17.81
CA GLU A 60 -14.27 -7.47 -17.20
C GLU A 60 -14.15 -7.39 -15.68
N GLN A 61 -13.59 -8.41 -15.02
CA GLN A 61 -13.34 -8.36 -13.57
C GLN A 61 -12.40 -7.22 -13.19
N ALA A 62 -11.31 -7.02 -13.93
CA ALA A 62 -10.40 -5.90 -13.70
C ALA A 62 -11.07 -4.53 -13.88
N ARG A 63 -12.05 -4.43 -14.80
CA ARG A 63 -12.86 -3.21 -14.97
C ARG A 63 -13.81 -2.99 -13.80
N ILE A 64 -14.54 -4.02 -13.38
CA ILE A 64 -15.51 -3.94 -12.27
C ILE A 64 -14.79 -3.58 -10.96
N GLU A 65 -13.66 -4.21 -10.69
CA GLU A 65 -12.86 -3.92 -9.50
C GLU A 65 -12.40 -2.46 -9.47
N LEU A 66 -12.02 -1.91 -10.63
CA LEU A 66 -11.60 -0.53 -10.75
C LEU A 66 -12.78 0.45 -10.68
N SER A 67 -13.91 0.15 -11.32
CA SER A 67 -15.07 1.05 -11.38
C SER A 67 -15.93 1.04 -10.13
N GLU A 68 -15.98 -0.08 -9.41
CA GLU A 68 -16.86 -0.30 -8.26
C GLU A 68 -16.07 -0.71 -7.01
N GLY A 69 -15.16 -1.67 -7.13
CA GLY A 69 -14.45 -2.25 -5.99
C GLY A 69 -13.59 -1.25 -5.22
N LEU A 70 -12.64 -0.59 -5.90
CA LEU A 70 -11.75 0.40 -5.27
C LEU A 70 -12.51 1.65 -4.79
N PRO A 71 -13.41 2.27 -5.58
CA PRO A 71 -14.25 3.36 -5.09
C PRO A 71 -15.07 3.00 -3.85
N GLY A 72 -15.65 1.79 -3.80
CA GLY A 72 -16.42 1.32 -2.64
C GLY A 72 -15.55 1.13 -1.40
N GLN A 73 -14.33 0.62 -1.54
CA GLN A 73 -13.37 0.53 -0.43
C GLN A 73 -13.00 1.92 0.12
N MET A 74 -12.81 2.91 -0.75
CA MET A 74 -12.53 4.29 -0.34
C MET A 74 -13.72 4.93 0.38
N ASP A 75 -14.94 4.64 -0.04
CA ASP A 75 -16.16 5.09 0.66
C ASP A 75 -16.24 4.49 2.07
N ALA A 76 -16.04 3.17 2.20
CA ALA A 76 -16.06 2.50 3.49
C ALA A 76 -14.94 2.99 4.44
N LEU A 77 -13.73 3.22 3.91
CA LEU A 77 -12.63 3.80 4.69
C LEU A 77 -12.93 5.23 5.12
N TYR A 78 -13.52 6.03 4.23
CA TYR A 78 -13.93 7.40 4.57
C TYR A 78 -14.97 7.40 5.69
N GLU A 79 -16.02 6.59 5.60
CA GLU A 79 -17.04 6.46 6.65
C GLU A 79 -16.41 6.07 8.00
N THR A 80 -15.54 5.06 8.00
CA THR A 80 -14.81 4.63 9.20
C THR A 80 -14.00 5.77 9.81
N ILE A 81 -13.22 6.49 8.99
CA ILE A 81 -12.41 7.63 9.46
C ILE A 81 -13.30 8.75 9.99
N PHE A 82 -14.40 9.04 9.30
CA PHE A 82 -15.35 10.08 9.68
C PHE A 82 -16.00 9.79 11.04
N ASP A 83 -16.37 8.53 11.29
CA ASP A 83 -17.00 8.10 12.55
C ASP A 83 -16.01 8.05 13.73
N GLU A 84 -14.76 7.65 13.46
CA GLU A 84 -13.74 7.49 14.52
C GLU A 84 -13.04 8.80 14.89
N THR A 85 -12.87 9.72 13.95
CA THR A 85 -12.06 10.92 14.20
C THR A 85 -12.74 11.93 15.14
N LYS A 86 -11.93 12.62 15.92
CA LYS A 86 -12.29 13.75 16.78
C LYS A 86 -11.81 15.09 16.22
N VAL A 87 -11.12 15.08 15.06
CA VAL A 87 -10.49 16.28 14.50
C VAL A 87 -10.90 16.51 13.05
N GLN A 88 -11.29 17.76 12.74
CA GLN A 88 -11.73 18.14 11.38
C GLN A 88 -10.64 17.92 10.32
N GLN A 89 -9.38 18.04 10.70
CA GLN A 89 -8.24 17.83 9.79
C GLN A 89 -8.28 16.42 9.16
N ALA A 90 -8.60 15.37 9.94
CA ALA A 90 -8.65 14.01 9.43
C ALA A 90 -9.79 13.82 8.43
N VAL A 91 -10.96 14.41 8.69
CA VAL A 91 -12.10 14.40 7.75
C VAL A 91 -11.71 15.02 6.42
N THR A 92 -11.10 16.20 6.44
CA THR A 92 -10.66 16.92 5.24
C THR A 92 -9.60 16.12 4.47
N GLN A 93 -8.65 15.51 5.16
CA GLN A 93 -7.62 14.66 4.54
C GLN A 93 -8.25 13.41 3.89
N ALA A 94 -9.13 12.71 4.59
CA ALA A 94 -9.81 11.52 4.08
C ALA A 94 -10.70 11.82 2.87
N GLU A 95 -11.41 12.94 2.88
CA GLU A 95 -12.24 13.38 1.74
C GLU A 95 -11.39 13.67 0.50
N ALA A 96 -10.26 14.37 0.68
CA ALA A 96 -9.33 14.67 -0.40
C ALA A 96 -8.72 13.40 -0.99
N LEU A 97 -8.30 12.45 -0.15
CA LEU A 97 -7.81 11.14 -0.58
C LEU A 97 -8.89 10.38 -1.36
N ARG A 98 -10.10 10.24 -0.80
CA ARG A 98 -11.21 9.56 -1.46
C ARG A 98 -11.51 10.13 -2.84
N THR A 99 -11.60 11.46 -2.95
CA THR A 99 -11.89 12.14 -4.22
C THR A 99 -10.79 11.89 -5.24
N ARG A 100 -9.52 12.01 -4.84
CA ARG A 100 -8.37 11.72 -5.69
C ARG A 100 -8.35 10.26 -6.15
N GLY A 101 -8.57 9.32 -5.23
CA GLY A 101 -8.56 7.89 -5.53
C GLY A 101 -9.65 7.49 -6.53
N LYS A 102 -10.87 8.04 -6.37
CA LYS A 102 -11.97 7.81 -7.32
C LYS A 102 -11.66 8.37 -8.71
N ALA A 103 -11.03 9.54 -8.81
CA ALA A 103 -10.59 10.08 -10.09
C ALA A 103 -9.54 9.19 -10.77
N LEU A 104 -8.53 8.74 -10.02
CA LEU A 104 -7.50 7.82 -10.53
C LEU A 104 -8.10 6.48 -11.01
N ALA A 105 -9.09 5.97 -10.28
CA ALA A 105 -9.81 4.77 -10.67
C ALA A 105 -10.58 4.97 -11.99
N ALA A 106 -11.29 6.10 -12.13
CA ALA A 106 -12.00 6.44 -13.36
C ALA A 106 -11.06 6.63 -14.58
N GLU A 107 -9.83 7.06 -14.34
CA GLU A 107 -8.78 7.21 -15.37
C GLU A 107 -8.14 5.88 -15.81
N GLY A 108 -8.48 4.75 -15.20
CA GLY A 108 -7.81 3.48 -15.49
C GLY A 108 -6.55 3.22 -14.66
N ASN A 109 -6.15 4.15 -13.78
CA ASN A 109 -4.89 4.10 -13.04
C ASN A 109 -5.03 3.31 -11.74
N ARG A 110 -5.11 1.98 -11.89
CA ARG A 110 -5.29 1.02 -10.79
C ARG A 110 -4.24 1.15 -9.68
N SER A 111 -2.95 1.14 -10.03
CA SER A 111 -1.87 1.18 -9.03
C SER A 111 -1.90 2.46 -8.18
N ALA A 112 -2.22 3.61 -8.79
CA ALA A 112 -2.34 4.85 -8.05
C ALA A 112 -3.60 4.87 -7.16
N ALA A 113 -4.71 4.29 -7.62
CA ALA A 113 -5.93 4.16 -6.81
C ALA A 113 -5.72 3.22 -5.61
N GLU A 114 -5.04 2.08 -5.79
CA GLU A 114 -4.62 1.18 -4.71
C GLU A 114 -3.70 1.90 -3.70
N GLY A 115 -2.76 2.72 -4.19
CA GLY A 115 -1.91 3.55 -3.33
C GLY A 115 -2.69 4.58 -2.49
N VAL A 116 -3.83 5.05 -2.95
CA VAL A 116 -4.73 5.91 -2.16
C VAL A 116 -5.46 5.11 -1.09
N VAL A 117 -5.92 3.89 -1.39
CA VAL A 117 -6.51 2.99 -0.38
C VAL A 117 -5.51 2.72 0.74
N ALA A 118 -4.23 2.51 0.42
CA ALA A 118 -3.17 2.35 1.40
C ALA A 118 -3.01 3.59 2.30
N GLN A 119 -2.95 4.80 1.72
CA GLN A 119 -2.88 6.05 2.48
C GLN A 119 -4.08 6.27 3.40
N MET A 120 -5.30 5.96 2.94
CA MET A 120 -6.50 6.03 3.78
C MET A 120 -6.46 5.00 4.92
N THR A 121 -5.91 3.82 4.65
CA THR A 121 -5.70 2.77 5.68
C THR A 121 -4.72 3.25 6.75
N GLU A 122 -3.59 3.84 6.34
CA GLU A 122 -2.61 4.44 7.25
C GLU A 122 -3.21 5.57 8.10
N LEU A 123 -4.04 6.44 7.50
CA LEU A 123 -4.74 7.50 8.23
C LEU A 123 -5.69 6.94 9.30
N ARG A 124 -6.46 5.91 8.96
CA ARG A 124 -7.32 5.20 9.93
C ARG A 124 -6.49 4.57 11.04
N ASP A 125 -5.40 3.91 10.70
CA ASP A 125 -4.55 3.22 11.68
C ASP A 125 -3.86 4.21 12.63
N LEU A 126 -3.45 5.38 12.12
CA LEU A 126 -2.95 6.50 12.93
C LEU A 126 -4.02 7.03 13.91
N LEU A 127 -5.27 7.17 13.45
CA LEU A 127 -6.37 7.59 14.32
C LEU A 127 -6.63 6.57 15.42
N ARG A 128 -6.53 5.28 15.15
CA ARG A 128 -6.73 4.21 16.14
C ARG A 128 -5.55 4.01 17.08
N GLN A 129 -4.39 4.56 16.74
CA GLN A 129 -3.20 4.39 17.54
C GLN A 129 -3.35 5.06 18.91
N GLN A 130 -2.97 4.33 19.96
CA GLN A 130 -2.95 4.82 21.34
C GLN A 130 -1.60 4.48 21.98
N TYR A 131 -1.00 5.46 22.62
CA TYR A 131 0.22 5.28 23.42
C TYR A 131 0.44 6.45 24.37
N THR A 132 1.26 6.24 25.39
CA THR A 132 1.75 7.29 26.26
C THR A 132 3.25 7.43 26.10
N LEU A 133 3.75 8.68 26.04
CA LEU A 133 5.17 8.99 26.11
C LEU A 133 5.54 9.21 27.57
N ARG A 134 6.29 8.28 28.14
CA ARG A 134 6.72 8.32 29.53
C ARG A 134 8.22 8.56 29.60
N ILE A 135 8.66 9.44 30.51
CA ILE A 135 10.08 9.63 30.82
C ILE A 135 10.62 8.34 31.43
N VAL A 136 11.72 7.84 30.87
CA VAL A 136 12.40 6.64 31.40
C VAL A 136 12.89 6.96 32.81
N GLY A 137 12.29 6.31 33.80
CA GLY A 137 12.46 6.62 35.22
C GLY A 137 13.22 5.58 36.03
N ASP A 138 13.63 4.47 35.42
CA ASP A 138 14.35 3.41 36.14
C ASP A 138 15.61 3.96 36.82
N LEU A 139 15.93 3.46 38.02
CA LEU A 139 17.06 3.95 38.83
C LEU A 139 18.38 3.94 38.03
N ASP A 140 18.54 2.99 37.11
CA ASP A 140 19.74 2.80 36.29
C ASP A 140 19.61 3.41 34.87
N GLY A 141 18.42 3.95 34.53
CA GLY A 141 18.13 4.53 33.22
C GLY A 141 18.46 6.03 33.12
N LEU A 142 19.04 6.43 31.99
CA LEU A 142 19.24 7.83 31.65
C LEU A 142 17.88 8.48 31.36
N SER A 143 17.41 9.38 32.23
CA SER A 143 16.11 10.09 32.08
C SER A 143 16.20 11.36 31.24
N GLY A 144 17.41 11.88 31.05
CA GLY A 144 17.65 13.09 30.28
C GLY A 144 19.14 13.35 30.10
N PHE A 145 19.47 14.12 29.08
CA PHE A 145 20.81 14.56 28.77
C PHE A 145 20.78 15.91 28.07
N TRP A 146 21.93 16.55 27.98
CA TRP A 146 22.11 17.77 27.21
C TRP A 146 23.31 17.62 26.29
N ARG A 147 23.27 18.32 25.15
CA ARG A 147 24.38 18.35 24.20
C ARG A 147 24.42 19.68 23.46
N SER A 148 25.63 20.09 23.09
CA SER A 148 25.84 21.21 22.20
C SER A 148 25.92 20.73 20.75
N PRO A 149 25.09 21.25 19.82
CA PRO A 149 25.16 20.87 18.41
C PRO A 149 26.55 21.12 17.81
N SER A 150 27.00 20.22 16.94
CA SER A 150 28.31 20.35 16.28
C SER A 150 28.42 21.60 15.38
N ASN A 151 27.28 22.06 14.85
CA ASN A 151 27.17 23.24 13.99
C ASN A 151 26.98 24.56 14.77
N ASN A 152 26.62 24.49 16.05
CA ASN A 152 26.46 25.64 16.93
C ASN A 152 26.79 25.23 18.37
N THR A 153 28.07 25.28 18.70
CA THR A 153 28.59 24.87 20.01
C THR A 153 28.12 25.76 21.16
N ASP A 154 27.63 26.96 20.85
CA ASP A 154 27.12 27.93 21.83
C ASP A 154 25.66 27.66 22.23
N ALA A 155 24.96 26.80 21.48
CA ALA A 155 23.63 26.34 21.85
C ALA A 155 23.72 25.06 22.70
N THR A 156 22.88 24.96 23.73
CA THR A 156 22.68 23.73 24.49
C THR A 156 21.26 23.23 24.27
N ASN A 157 21.15 22.01 23.77
CA ASN A 157 19.87 21.33 23.63
C ASN A 157 19.70 20.37 24.80
N PHE A 158 18.52 20.42 25.41
CA PHE A 158 18.14 19.56 26.52
C PHE A 158 17.13 18.53 26.04
N TYR A 159 17.33 17.27 26.40
CA TYR A 159 16.49 16.16 26.02
C TYR A 159 16.03 15.39 27.25
N LEU A 160 14.76 14.98 27.24
CA LEU A 160 14.24 13.96 28.14
C LEU A 160 14.15 12.65 27.36
N VAL A 161 14.67 11.57 27.95
CA VAL A 161 14.57 10.24 27.35
C VAL A 161 13.19 9.70 27.65
N VAL A 162 12.42 9.43 26.60
CA VAL A 162 11.06 8.92 26.70
C VAL A 162 10.96 7.55 26.06
N GLU A 163 10.02 6.76 26.55
CA GLU A 163 9.54 5.53 25.95
C GLU A 163 8.07 5.66 25.55
N ALA A 164 7.71 5.11 24.40
CA ALA A 164 6.31 4.97 24.00
C ALA A 164 5.75 3.65 24.51
N LEU A 165 4.63 3.71 25.23
CA LEU A 165 3.99 2.55 25.84
C LEU A 165 2.51 2.45 25.43
N ASP A 166 2.04 1.24 25.15
CA ASP A 166 0.61 0.96 24.95
C ASP A 166 -0.17 0.98 26.29
N GLU A 167 -1.47 0.72 26.23
CA GLU A 167 -2.35 0.64 27.42
C GLU A 167 -1.94 -0.45 28.42
N ASN A 168 -1.23 -1.49 27.95
CA ASN A 168 -0.74 -2.59 28.77
C ASN A 168 0.67 -2.33 29.33
N GLY A 169 1.29 -1.19 28.98
CA GLY A 169 2.66 -0.86 29.35
C GLY A 169 3.73 -1.54 28.50
N ASN A 170 3.38 -2.07 27.32
CA ASN A 170 4.34 -2.64 26.39
C ASN A 170 4.96 -1.55 25.50
N PRO A 171 6.27 -1.64 25.17
CA PRO A 171 6.90 -0.71 24.24
C PRO A 171 6.27 -0.70 22.84
N VAL A 172 5.94 0.48 22.35
CA VAL A 172 5.44 0.73 20.99
C VAL A 172 6.55 1.33 20.15
N LYS A 173 6.83 0.75 18.98
CA LYS A 173 7.81 1.32 18.05
C LYS A 173 7.17 2.37 17.17
N LEU A 174 7.75 3.57 17.15
CA LEU A 174 7.25 4.70 16.37
C LEU A 174 8.34 5.21 15.42
N PRO A 175 7.96 5.73 14.24
CA PRO A 175 8.88 6.44 13.37
C PRO A 175 9.22 7.80 13.99
N VAL A 176 10.50 8.03 14.30
CA VAL A 176 11.00 9.26 14.91
C VAL A 176 12.07 9.87 14.01
N LEU A 177 11.86 11.13 13.59
CA LEU A 177 12.86 11.90 12.86
C LEU A 177 13.96 12.35 13.82
N ASN A 178 15.18 11.90 13.58
CA ASN A 178 16.37 12.37 14.28
C ASN A 178 16.82 13.71 13.69
N GLU A 179 16.77 14.77 14.49
CA GLU A 179 17.10 16.14 14.05
C GLU A 179 18.59 16.33 13.71
N GLU A 180 19.48 15.45 14.18
CA GLU A 180 20.91 15.55 13.89
C GLU A 180 21.29 14.84 12.60
N THR A 181 20.67 13.69 12.32
CA THR A 181 20.99 12.87 11.15
C THR A 181 20.02 13.08 9.99
N ASN A 182 18.86 13.73 10.23
CA ASN A 182 17.72 13.83 9.32
C ASN A 182 17.22 12.46 8.83
N ARG A 183 17.41 11.41 9.62
CA ARG A 183 16.91 10.05 9.35
C ARG A 183 15.72 9.76 10.25
N THR A 184 14.74 9.03 9.70
CA THR A 184 13.63 8.51 10.50
C THR A 184 13.97 7.10 10.96
N ASP A 185 14.07 6.89 12.26
CA ASP A 185 14.32 5.58 12.85
C ASP A 185 13.06 5.06 13.55
N THR A 186 12.85 3.73 13.49
CA THR A 186 11.70 3.08 14.14
C THR A 186 12.14 2.56 15.50
N VAL A 187 11.88 3.34 16.55
CA VAL A 187 12.36 3.10 17.92
C VAL A 187 11.21 3.20 18.92
N SER A 188 11.34 2.54 20.07
CA SER A 188 10.39 2.66 21.19
C SER A 188 10.86 3.64 22.26
N THR A 189 12.13 4.07 22.19
CA THR A 189 12.76 4.96 23.16
C THR A 189 13.59 6.00 22.41
N TRP A 190 13.46 7.27 22.76
CA TRP A 190 14.19 8.37 22.13
C TRP A 190 14.29 9.58 23.05
N GLY A 191 15.17 10.54 22.73
CA GLY A 191 15.24 11.83 23.41
C GLY A 191 14.28 12.84 22.79
N VAL A 192 13.39 13.42 23.58
CA VAL A 192 12.52 14.55 23.19
C VAL A 192 13.15 15.85 23.66
N ARG A 193 13.32 16.81 22.74
CA ARG A 193 13.88 18.11 23.06
C ARG A 193 12.89 18.94 23.86
N VAL A 194 13.36 19.48 24.98
CA VAL A 194 12.56 20.30 25.89
C VAL A 194 13.24 21.63 26.20
N PRO A 195 12.49 22.64 26.68
CA PRO A 195 13.09 23.85 27.23
C PRO A 195 13.95 23.55 28.48
N PRO A 196 14.97 24.38 28.78
CA PRO A 196 15.82 24.18 29.96
C PRO A 196 15.02 24.11 31.27
N ALA A 197 13.99 24.94 31.41
CA ALA A 197 13.13 24.94 32.60
C ALA A 197 12.42 23.60 32.85
N VAL A 198 12.01 22.90 31.79
CA VAL A 198 11.37 21.58 31.91
C VAL A 198 12.41 20.53 32.30
N TYR A 199 13.58 20.55 31.64
CA TYR A 199 14.69 19.67 31.97
C TYR A 199 15.13 19.81 33.43
N ASP A 200 15.36 21.04 33.89
CA ASP A 200 15.80 21.35 35.25
C ASP A 200 14.75 20.94 36.29
N SER A 201 13.45 21.10 35.97
CA SER A 201 12.36 20.66 36.84
C SER A 201 12.37 19.14 37.01
N VAL A 202 12.48 18.37 35.93
CA VAL A 202 12.54 16.90 35.99
C VAL A 202 13.81 16.42 36.70
N ALA A 203 14.94 17.07 36.44
CA ALA A 203 16.21 16.76 37.11
C ALA A 203 16.18 17.09 38.61
N ALA A 204 15.48 18.15 39.02
CA ALA A 204 15.26 18.47 40.43
C ALA A 204 14.38 17.41 41.11
N ASP A 205 13.28 17.03 40.46
CA ASP A 205 12.35 15.99 40.92
C ASP A 205 13.08 14.66 41.19
N LYS A 206 13.80 14.14 40.17
CA LYS A 206 14.55 12.89 40.29
C LYS A 206 15.64 12.93 41.38
N ARG A 207 16.22 14.11 41.67
CA ARG A 207 17.25 14.24 42.71
C ARG A 207 16.69 14.26 44.13
N ASP A 208 15.40 14.57 44.31
CA ASP A 208 14.78 14.68 45.63
C ASP A 208 14.62 13.30 46.28
N ASP A 209 14.00 12.35 45.57
CA ASP A 209 13.71 11.01 46.08
C ASP A 209 14.03 9.86 45.09
N GLY A 210 14.57 10.17 43.92
CA GLY A 210 14.86 9.19 42.87
C GLY A 210 13.68 8.90 41.94
N ILE A 211 12.52 9.51 42.17
CA ILE A 211 11.28 9.29 41.42
C ILE A 211 11.02 10.52 40.53
N ILE A 212 10.37 10.29 39.39
CA ILE A 212 9.86 11.37 38.53
C ILE A 212 8.33 11.35 38.63
N GLN A 213 7.76 12.38 39.23
CA GLN A 213 6.35 12.50 39.57
C GLN A 213 5.56 12.82 38.29
N ALA A 214 6.02 13.84 37.56
CA ALA A 214 5.44 14.26 36.28
C ALA A 214 6.09 13.52 35.10
N ASN A 215 6.08 12.19 35.13
CA ASN A 215 6.79 11.36 34.15
C ASN A 215 6.07 11.18 32.81
N ILE A 216 4.91 11.79 32.58
CA ILE A 216 4.19 11.65 31.30
C ILE A 216 4.39 12.91 30.45
N VAL A 217 5.09 12.77 29.32
CA VAL A 217 5.38 13.86 28.38
C VAL A 217 4.19 14.11 27.45
N ALA A 218 3.60 13.04 26.92
CA ALA A 218 2.49 13.15 25.97
C ALA A 218 1.57 11.94 26.03
N ARG A 219 0.33 12.10 25.56
CA ARG A 219 -0.65 11.02 25.39
C ARG A 219 -1.22 11.07 23.98
N LYS A 220 -1.11 9.96 23.25
CA LYS A 220 -1.83 9.72 22.01
C LYS A 220 -3.07 8.90 22.33
N ILE A 221 -4.24 9.48 22.08
CA ILE A 221 -5.53 8.82 22.21
C ILE A 221 -6.17 8.59 20.84
N ASP A 222 -7.16 7.72 20.80
CA ASP A 222 -7.87 7.38 19.58
C ASP A 222 -8.68 8.57 19.03
N GLY A 223 -8.82 8.61 17.71
CA GLY A 223 -9.54 9.65 16.98
C GLY A 223 -8.78 10.98 16.82
N PHE A 224 -7.61 11.16 17.45
CA PHE A 224 -6.72 12.29 17.22
C PHE A 224 -5.54 11.90 16.32
N LEU A 225 -4.99 12.85 15.57
CA LEU A 225 -3.83 12.60 14.69
C LEU A 225 -2.49 12.72 15.43
N GLU A 226 -2.42 13.67 16.36
CA GLU A 226 -1.20 14.00 17.10
C GLU A 226 -1.37 13.68 18.58
N PRO A 227 -0.30 13.36 19.31
CA PRO A 227 -0.35 13.27 20.76
C PRO A 227 -0.58 14.64 21.41
N GLU A 228 -1.30 14.64 22.52
CA GLU A 228 -1.39 15.80 23.42
C GLU A 228 -0.16 15.84 24.32
N TYR A 229 0.62 16.93 24.26
CA TYR A 229 1.76 17.15 25.14
C TYR A 229 1.31 17.75 26.47
N LEU A 230 1.65 17.07 27.57
CA LEU A 230 1.33 17.48 28.94
C LEU A 230 2.39 18.40 29.55
N MET A 231 3.50 18.60 28.83
CA MET A 231 4.55 19.56 29.17
C MET A 231 5.10 20.22 27.90
N PRO A 232 5.69 21.43 27.99
CA PRO A 232 6.27 22.09 26.84
C PRO A 232 7.41 21.29 26.20
N VAL A 233 7.33 21.11 24.88
CA VAL A 233 8.39 20.49 24.06
C VAL A 233 8.86 21.47 22.99
N SER A 234 10.10 21.32 22.55
CA SER A 234 10.74 22.18 21.55
C SER A 234 10.64 21.65 20.12
N GLY A 235 9.99 20.49 19.92
CA GLY A 235 9.72 19.88 18.60
C GLY A 235 10.87 19.09 17.96
N GLY A 236 12.01 18.98 18.64
CA GLY A 236 13.16 18.18 18.21
C GLY A 236 13.18 16.79 18.85
N ALA A 237 13.72 15.80 18.14
CA ALA A 237 13.86 14.44 18.66
C ALA A 237 15.16 13.78 18.18
N VAL A 238 15.67 12.85 18.97
CA VAL A 238 16.97 12.23 18.76
C VAL A 238 16.92 10.76 19.16
N THR A 239 17.45 9.88 18.31
CA THR A 239 17.25 8.43 18.45
C THR A 239 18.49 7.71 18.99
N GLU A 240 19.60 8.43 19.10
CA GLU A 240 20.88 7.93 19.60
C GLU A 240 21.53 8.97 20.53
N TRP A 241 22.10 8.48 21.63
CA TRP A 241 22.88 9.25 22.61
C TRP A 241 23.92 8.34 23.25
N GLU A 242 25.04 8.91 23.68
CA GLU A 242 26.04 8.19 24.46
C GLU A 242 25.53 8.00 25.89
N ASN A 243 25.60 6.77 26.39
CA ASN A 243 25.36 6.51 27.80
C ASN A 243 26.65 6.87 28.56
N PRO A 244 26.61 7.80 29.54
CA PRO A 244 27.80 8.20 30.28
C PRO A 244 28.42 7.06 31.10
#